data_AF-L7C6Y2-F1
#
_entry.id   AF-L7C6Y2-F1
#
_cell.length_a   1.000
_cell.length_b   1.000
_cell.length_c   1.000
_cell.angle_alpha   90.00
_cell.angle_beta   90.00
_cell.angle_gamma   90.00
#
_symmetry.space_group_name_H-M   'P 1'
#
loop_
_entity.id
_entity.type
_entity.pdbx_description
1 polymer ?
#
loop_
_entity_poly.entity_id
_entity_poly.type
_entity_poly.pdbx_seq_one_letter_code
_entity_poly.pdbx_strand_id
1 'polypeptide(L)'
;MRTLLLIIATTLPMFGCGPTQRSFPTTAEVPDDSHLLLPPEASDIVLTEHGGFHTAVFTCPQSAIERFITNLRSERPFLNGSDPVSGTPIVNPDDDSLIQQQTFDLRQQEFAIRFGNAQAFHANLLSYGVALSRRGGNLGILFDPNNSRCYLYTAYR
;
A
#
# COMPACT_ATOMS: atom_id res chain seq x y z
N MET A 1 -18.52 -49.49 32.97
CA MET A 1 -17.15 -49.21 32.49
C MET A 1 -17.26 -48.46 31.17
N ARG A 2 -16.95 -47.15 31.16
CA ARG A 2 -16.98 -46.30 29.96
C ARG A 2 -15.54 -45.87 29.67
N THR A 3 -15.02 -46.33 28.55
CA THR A 3 -13.69 -45.97 28.04
C THR A 3 -13.77 -44.57 27.44
N LEU A 4 -13.04 -43.62 28.03
CA LEU A 4 -12.90 -42.25 27.54
C LEU A 4 -11.82 -42.24 26.45
N LEU A 5 -12.19 -41.96 25.20
CA LEU A 5 -11.23 -41.72 24.11
C LEU A 5 -10.76 -40.26 24.21
N LEU A 6 -9.48 -40.06 24.50
CA LEU A 6 -8.83 -38.76 24.47
C LEU A 6 -8.42 -38.46 23.02
N ILE A 7 -9.14 -37.56 22.34
CA ILE A 7 -8.72 -37.04 21.04
C ILE A 7 -7.65 -35.98 21.30
N ILE A 8 -6.38 -36.36 21.10
CA ILE A 8 -5.27 -35.41 21.04
C ILE A 8 -5.39 -34.71 19.69
N ALA A 9 -6.02 -33.53 19.68
CA ALA A 9 -5.96 -32.63 18.54
C ALA A 9 -4.54 -32.05 18.47
N THR A 10 -3.68 -32.69 17.68
CA THR A 10 -2.38 -32.12 17.29
C THR A 10 -2.65 -30.93 16.39
N THR A 11 -2.66 -29.73 16.97
CA THR A 11 -2.53 -28.48 16.21
C THR A 11 -1.12 -28.41 15.65
N LEU A 12 -0.94 -28.94 14.45
CA LEU A 12 0.24 -28.66 13.64
C LEU A 12 0.30 -27.13 13.41
N PRO A 13 1.36 -26.42 13.85
CA PRO A 13 1.54 -25.05 13.41
C PRO A 13 1.80 -25.09 11.90
N MET A 14 0.87 -24.51 11.13
CA MET A 14 1.12 -24.20 9.73
C MET A 14 2.27 -23.18 9.70
N PHE A 15 3.49 -23.62 9.41
CA PHE A 15 4.60 -22.74 9.03
C PHE A 15 4.34 -22.20 7.62
N GLY A 16 3.32 -21.36 7.47
CA GLY A 16 3.22 -20.43 6.37
C GLY A 16 4.09 -19.24 6.70
N CYS A 17 4.99 -18.85 5.79
CA CYS A 17 5.75 -17.61 5.92
C CYS A 17 4.74 -16.45 5.96
N GLY A 18 4.39 -15.96 7.15
CA GLY A 18 3.48 -14.84 7.33
C GLY A 18 4.09 -13.53 6.81
N PRO A 19 3.31 -12.44 6.73
CA PRO A 19 3.85 -11.13 6.41
C PRO A 19 5.01 -10.80 7.34
N THR A 20 6.15 -10.44 6.78
CA THR A 20 7.29 -9.95 7.57
C THR A 20 7.18 -8.44 7.68
N GLN A 21 7.12 -7.93 8.91
CA GLN A 21 7.04 -6.50 9.18
C GLN A 21 8.35 -6.01 9.78
N ARG A 22 8.89 -4.92 9.23
CA ARG A 22 10.11 -4.26 9.70
C ARG A 22 9.91 -2.77 9.78
N SER A 23 10.45 -2.12 10.81
CA SER A 23 10.32 -0.68 11.01
C SER A 23 11.66 0.00 10.87
N PHE A 24 11.68 1.15 10.21
CA PHE A 24 12.86 1.97 9.96
C PHE A 24 12.50 3.44 10.22
N PRO A 25 13.37 4.20 10.90
CA PRO A 25 13.09 5.61 11.17
C PRO A 25 13.21 6.48 9.91
N THR A 26 14.08 6.10 8.95
CA THR A 26 14.33 6.84 7.71
C THR A 26 14.59 5.92 6.52
N THR A 27 14.44 6.43 5.29
CA THR A 27 14.69 5.67 4.05
C THR A 27 16.13 5.15 3.96
N ALA A 28 17.11 5.86 4.49
CA ALA A 28 18.53 5.46 4.44
C ALA A 28 18.84 4.18 5.24
N GLU A 29 17.95 3.79 6.16
CA GLU A 29 18.08 2.58 6.97
C GLU A 29 17.32 1.39 6.38
N VAL A 30 16.54 1.62 5.33
CA VAL A 30 15.87 0.55 4.59
C VAL A 30 16.93 -0.18 3.76
N PRO A 31 17.04 -1.51 3.87
CA PRO A 31 18.00 -2.29 3.08
C PRO A 31 17.83 -2.08 1.58
N ASP A 32 18.95 -2.00 0.85
CA ASP A 32 18.97 -1.81 -0.60
C ASP A 32 18.28 -2.95 -1.37
N ASP A 33 18.14 -4.13 -0.76
CA ASP A 33 17.43 -5.28 -1.31
C ASP A 33 15.91 -5.24 -1.08
N SER A 34 15.38 -4.15 -0.49
CA SER A 34 13.95 -3.94 -0.36
C SER A 34 13.28 -3.84 -1.74
N HIS A 35 12.17 -4.56 -1.91
CA HIS A 35 11.36 -4.48 -3.13
C HIS A 35 10.58 -3.16 -3.25
N LEU A 36 10.68 -2.25 -2.28
CA LEU A 36 9.93 -1.00 -2.24
C LEU A 36 10.81 0.21 -2.50
N LEU A 37 10.43 0.98 -3.52
CA LEU A 37 11.00 2.30 -3.77
C LEU A 37 10.26 3.31 -2.89
N LEU A 38 11.00 3.97 -2.00
CA LEU A 38 10.46 4.97 -1.08
C LEU A 38 10.95 6.37 -1.45
N PRO A 39 10.16 7.42 -1.17
CA PRO A 39 10.67 8.78 -1.19
C PRO A 39 11.87 8.94 -0.24
N PRO A 40 12.93 9.68 -0.63
CA PRO A 40 14.09 9.93 0.24
C PRO A 40 13.72 10.58 1.58
N GLU A 41 12.68 11.40 1.59
CA GLU A 41 12.18 12.12 2.77
C GLU A 41 11.20 11.30 3.64
N ALA A 42 10.99 10.01 3.33
CA ALA A 42 10.11 9.17 4.14
C ALA A 42 10.72 8.88 5.53
N SER A 43 9.85 8.89 6.53
CA SER A 43 10.16 8.63 7.93
C SER A 43 9.10 7.76 8.59
N ASP A 44 9.38 7.21 9.79
CA ASP A 44 8.47 6.32 10.52
C ASP A 44 7.94 5.18 9.65
N ILE A 45 8.85 4.57 8.89
CA ILE A 45 8.56 3.61 7.85
C ILE A 45 8.28 2.26 8.49
N VAL A 46 7.17 1.67 8.09
CA VAL A 46 6.78 0.30 8.42
C VAL A 46 6.63 -0.46 7.11
N LEU A 47 7.59 -1.32 6.81
CA LEU A 47 7.57 -2.20 5.65
C LEU A 47 6.87 -3.50 6.00
N THR A 48 5.98 -3.95 5.13
CA THR A 48 5.32 -5.26 5.22
C THR A 48 5.55 -5.99 3.91
N GLU A 49 6.24 -7.12 3.98
CA GLU A 49 6.58 -7.95 2.83
C GLU A 49 5.75 -9.23 2.87
N HIS A 50 5.03 -9.48 1.78
CA HIS A 50 4.20 -10.66 1.60
C HIS A 50 4.53 -11.29 0.25
N GLY A 51 4.40 -12.62 0.12
CA GLY A 51 4.82 -13.35 -1.09
C GLY A 51 4.12 -12.98 -2.41
N GLY A 52 3.15 -12.05 -2.40
CA GLY A 52 2.46 -11.56 -3.59
C GLY A 52 2.34 -10.03 -3.71
N PHE A 53 2.71 -9.26 -2.69
CA PHE A 53 2.73 -7.79 -2.73
C PHE A 53 3.54 -7.24 -1.56
N HIS A 54 4.12 -6.05 -1.73
CA HIS A 54 4.85 -5.35 -0.69
C HIS A 54 4.17 -4.03 -0.39
N THR A 55 4.08 -3.67 0.89
CA THR A 55 3.52 -2.41 1.32
C THR A 55 4.44 -1.67 2.27
N ALA A 56 4.34 -0.34 2.26
CA ALA A 56 4.96 0.52 3.24
C ALA A 56 3.93 1.50 3.79
N VAL A 57 3.98 1.75 5.09
CA VAL A 57 3.30 2.88 5.72
C VAL A 57 4.35 3.80 6.30
N PHE A 58 4.31 5.08 5.95
CA PHE A 58 5.34 6.05 6.36
C PHE A 58 4.77 7.46 6.45
N THR A 59 5.55 8.39 7.00
CA THR A 59 5.26 9.81 7.05
C THR A 59 6.11 10.54 6.00
N CYS A 60 5.49 11.38 5.18
CA CYS A 60 6.21 12.15 4.14
C CYS A 60 5.39 13.38 3.73
N PRO A 61 6.00 14.56 3.51
CA PRO A 61 5.28 15.71 3.00
C PRO A 61 4.78 15.48 1.57
N GLN A 62 3.59 16.00 1.25
CA GLN A 62 2.98 15.85 -0.07
C GLN A 62 3.91 16.27 -1.23
N SER A 63 4.65 17.37 -1.05
CA SER A 63 5.55 17.88 -2.08
C SER A 63 6.71 16.93 -2.38
N ALA A 64 7.15 16.11 -1.42
CA ALA A 64 8.16 15.07 -1.64
C ALA A 64 7.56 13.88 -2.40
N ILE A 65 6.31 13.51 -2.13
CA ILE A 65 5.58 12.47 -2.88
C ILE A 65 5.43 12.90 -4.34
N GLU A 66 4.97 14.12 -4.59
CA GLU A 66 4.80 14.66 -5.94
C GLU A 66 6.11 14.68 -6.72
N ARG A 67 7.20 15.11 -6.09
CA ARG A 67 8.53 15.09 -6.70
C ARG A 67 9.00 13.66 -6.99
N PHE A 68 8.82 12.76 -6.03
CA PHE A 68 9.18 11.35 -6.18
C PHE A 68 8.43 10.69 -7.33
N ILE A 69 7.11 10.87 -7.42
CA ILE A 69 6.27 10.35 -8.49
C ILE A 69 6.66 10.97 -9.84
N THR A 70 6.92 12.27 -9.88
CA THR A 70 7.40 12.96 -11.09
C THR A 70 8.69 12.34 -11.60
N ASN A 71 9.66 12.12 -10.72
CA ASN A 71 10.95 11.52 -11.06
C ASN A 71 10.76 10.10 -11.59
N LEU A 72 10.04 9.23 -10.88
CA LEU A 72 9.76 7.87 -11.33
C LEU A 72 9.06 7.83 -12.70
N ARG A 73 8.13 8.76 -12.95
CA ARG A 73 7.44 8.85 -14.23
C ARG A 73 8.35 9.30 -15.37
N SER A 74 9.26 10.22 -15.07
CA SER A 74 10.25 10.72 -16.03
C SER A 74 11.22 9.64 -16.50
N GLU A 75 11.49 8.64 -15.67
CA GLU A 75 12.33 7.49 -16.01
C GLU A 75 11.62 6.49 -16.94
N ARG A 76 10.27 6.43 -16.89
CA ARG A 76 9.47 5.46 -17.65
C ARG A 76 8.25 6.10 -18.34
N PRO A 77 8.42 7.15 -19.15
CA PRO A 77 7.31 7.96 -19.66
C PRO A 77 6.34 7.14 -20.52
N PHE A 78 6.84 6.14 -21.25
CA PHE A 78 6.03 5.27 -22.11
C PHE A 78 5.14 4.26 -21.35
N LEU A 79 5.32 4.11 -20.03
CA LEU A 79 4.49 3.22 -19.20
C LEU A 79 3.37 3.97 -18.48
N ASN A 80 3.56 5.26 -18.24
CA ASN A 80 2.62 6.06 -17.48
C ASN A 80 1.49 6.48 -18.42
N GLY A 81 0.28 6.00 -18.12
CA GLY A 81 -0.94 6.38 -18.83
C GLY A 81 -1.30 7.84 -18.60
N SER A 82 -2.58 8.19 -18.81
CA SER A 82 -3.08 9.56 -18.68
C SER A 82 -3.28 10.06 -17.24
N ASP A 83 -2.89 9.30 -16.21
CA ASP A 83 -3.12 9.70 -14.82
C ASP A 83 -2.36 11.00 -14.52
N PRO A 84 -2.99 12.00 -13.87
CA PRO A 84 -2.29 13.21 -13.47
C PRO A 84 -1.19 12.90 -12.45
N VAL A 85 -0.15 13.73 -12.43
CA VAL A 85 0.94 13.66 -11.43
C VAL A 85 0.45 14.16 -10.08
N SER A 86 -0.47 15.12 -10.09
CA SER A 86 -1.15 15.65 -8.91
C SER A 86 -2.16 14.63 -8.39
N GLY A 87 -2.12 14.40 -7.08
CA GLY A 87 -2.97 13.42 -6.42
C GLY A 87 -4.45 13.73 -6.63
N THR A 88 -5.19 12.75 -7.13
CA THR A 88 -6.65 12.83 -7.26
C THR A 88 -7.30 12.16 -6.06
N PRO A 89 -8.38 12.72 -5.50
CA PRO A 89 -9.19 12.00 -4.53
C PRO A 89 -9.59 10.62 -5.06
N ILE A 90 -9.55 9.60 -4.19
CA ILE A 90 -9.87 8.21 -4.58
C ILE A 90 -11.35 8.08 -5.01
N VAL A 91 -12.22 8.86 -4.38
CA VAL A 91 -13.63 9.04 -4.74
C VAL A 91 -13.92 10.53 -4.77
N ASN A 92 -14.91 10.94 -5.56
CA ASN A 92 -15.35 12.33 -5.52
C ASN A 92 -16.15 12.55 -4.23
N PRO A 93 -15.66 13.35 -3.26
CA PRO A 93 -16.34 13.53 -1.98
C PRO A 93 -17.68 14.27 -2.11
N ASP A 94 -17.92 14.94 -3.24
CA ASP A 94 -19.14 15.71 -3.49
C ASP A 94 -20.19 14.93 -4.32
N ASP A 95 -19.91 13.67 -4.67
CA ASP A 95 -20.78 12.82 -5.49
C ASP A 95 -21.32 11.66 -4.64
N ASP A 96 -22.57 11.82 -4.18
CA ASP A 96 -23.29 10.82 -3.37
C ASP A 96 -23.98 9.73 -4.20
N SER A 97 -23.60 9.56 -5.47
CA SER A 97 -24.19 8.51 -6.29
C SER A 97 -23.87 7.11 -5.75
N LEU A 98 -24.79 6.17 -5.96
CA LEU A 98 -24.61 4.76 -5.60
C LEU A 98 -23.30 4.17 -6.17
N ILE A 99 -22.88 4.66 -7.33
CA ILE A 99 -21.63 4.24 -7.99
C ILE A 99 -20.40 4.68 -7.19
N GLN A 100 -20.39 5.91 -6.66
CA GLN A 100 -19.30 6.39 -5.79
C GLN A 100 -19.26 5.63 -4.47
N GLN A 101 -20.42 5.37 -3.87
CA GLN A 101 -20.49 4.59 -2.62
C GLN A 101 -19.94 3.16 -2.82
N GLN A 102 -20.36 2.47 -3.89
CA GLN A 102 -19.82 1.15 -4.22
C GLN A 102 -18.31 1.19 -4.52
N THR A 103 -17.84 2.26 -5.17
CA THR A 103 -16.41 2.46 -5.42
C THR A 103 -15.64 2.67 -4.12
N PHE A 104 -16.18 3.49 -3.20
CA PHE A 104 -15.59 3.71 -1.89
C PHE A 104 -15.46 2.39 -1.11
N ASP A 105 -16.53 1.62 -1.01
CA ASP A 105 -16.55 0.35 -0.28
C ASP A 105 -15.54 -0.65 -0.86
N LEU A 106 -15.47 -0.76 -2.20
CA LEU A 106 -14.50 -1.61 -2.88
C LEU A 106 -13.06 -1.18 -2.57
N ARG A 107 -12.77 0.13 -2.66
CA ARG A 107 -11.43 0.67 -2.38
C ARG A 107 -11.04 0.52 -0.92
N GLN A 108 -11.98 0.69 0.00
CA GLN A 108 -11.75 0.44 1.43
C GLN A 108 -11.43 -1.03 1.69
N GLN A 109 -12.11 -1.96 1.03
CA GLN A 109 -11.79 -3.39 1.14
C GLN A 109 -10.40 -3.71 0.57
N GLU A 110 -10.05 -3.18 -0.61
CA GLU A 110 -8.72 -3.33 -1.20
C GLU A 110 -7.63 -2.78 -0.26
N PHE A 111 -7.89 -1.62 0.35
CA PHE A 111 -7.00 -1.01 1.33
C PHE A 111 -6.83 -1.91 2.56
N ALA A 112 -7.93 -2.41 3.12
CA ALA A 112 -7.92 -3.28 4.28
C ALA A 112 -7.13 -4.58 4.02
N ILE A 113 -7.27 -5.17 2.83
CA ILE A 113 -6.51 -6.36 2.42
C ILE A 113 -5.01 -6.07 2.36
N ARG A 114 -4.62 -4.89 1.87
CA ARG A 114 -3.20 -4.52 1.67
C ARG A 114 -2.50 -4.07 2.96
N PHE A 115 -3.20 -3.31 3.79
CA PHE A 115 -2.60 -2.61 4.95
C PHE A 115 -3.14 -3.10 6.29
N GLY A 116 -4.12 -4.00 6.31
CA GLY A 116 -4.69 -4.58 7.54
C GLY A 116 -5.53 -3.61 8.37
N ASN A 117 -5.79 -2.38 7.90
CA ASN A 117 -6.51 -1.35 8.66
C ASN A 117 -7.53 -0.59 7.80
N ALA A 118 -8.76 -1.10 7.69
CA ALA A 118 -9.82 -0.44 6.92
C ALA A 118 -10.16 0.98 7.43
N GLN A 119 -9.94 1.26 8.73
CA GLN A 119 -10.31 2.53 9.35
C GLN A 119 -9.37 3.68 8.95
N ALA A 120 -8.16 3.38 8.48
CA ALA A 120 -7.24 4.38 7.96
C ALA A 120 -7.60 4.86 6.53
N PHE A 121 -8.59 4.22 5.89
CA PHE A 121 -9.05 4.59 4.55
C PHE A 121 -10.15 5.66 4.61
N HIS A 122 -9.95 6.79 3.93
CA HIS A 122 -10.88 7.92 3.89
C HIS A 122 -11.06 8.45 2.46
N ALA A 123 -12.19 9.10 2.18
CA ALA A 123 -12.56 9.57 0.84
C ALA A 123 -11.60 10.64 0.29
N ASN A 124 -11.00 11.41 1.19
CA ASN A 124 -10.08 12.51 0.87
C ASN A 124 -8.63 12.06 0.65
N LEU A 125 -8.33 10.76 0.75
CA LEU A 125 -7.01 10.25 0.41
C LEU A 125 -6.70 10.60 -1.05
N LEU A 126 -5.50 11.12 -1.27
CA LEU A 126 -5.00 11.46 -2.60
C LEU A 126 -4.24 10.27 -3.17
N SER A 127 -4.62 9.83 -4.37
CA SER A 127 -3.99 8.70 -5.05
C SER A 127 -2.95 9.17 -6.05
N TYR A 128 -1.77 8.57 -5.97
CA TYR A 128 -0.66 8.73 -6.91
C TYR A 128 -0.27 7.36 -7.46
N GLY A 129 -0.05 7.25 -8.78
CA GLY A 129 0.25 5.97 -9.43
C GLY A 129 1.39 6.06 -10.45
N VAL A 130 2.22 5.02 -10.52
CA VAL A 130 3.27 4.83 -11.53
C VAL A 130 3.25 3.39 -12.01
N ALA A 131 3.27 3.20 -13.33
CA ALA A 131 3.45 1.88 -13.92
C ALA A 131 4.94 1.49 -13.88
N LEU A 132 5.23 0.30 -13.33
CA LEU A 132 6.60 -0.19 -13.21
C LEU A 132 7.03 -0.99 -14.44
N SER A 133 6.15 -1.74 -15.12
CA SER A 133 6.57 -2.54 -16.28
C SER A 133 5.48 -2.69 -17.34
N ARG A 134 5.88 -2.99 -18.59
CA ARG A 134 4.94 -3.32 -19.68
C ARG A 134 4.20 -4.64 -19.46
N ARG A 135 4.80 -5.57 -18.70
CA ARG A 135 4.25 -6.92 -18.44
C ARG A 135 3.28 -6.94 -17.27
N GLY A 136 3.11 -5.79 -16.61
CA GLY A 136 2.35 -5.66 -15.39
C GLY A 136 3.26 -5.26 -14.24
N GLY A 137 2.69 -4.55 -13.29
CA GLY A 137 3.38 -4.05 -12.12
C GLY A 137 3.15 -2.56 -11.93
N ASN A 138 2.70 -2.17 -10.76
CA ASN A 138 2.41 -0.79 -10.40
C ASN A 138 2.92 -0.46 -9.01
N LEU A 139 3.28 0.80 -8.84
CA LEU A 139 3.49 1.44 -7.56
C LEU A 139 2.33 2.42 -7.36
N GLY A 140 1.60 2.27 -6.27
CA GLY A 140 0.58 3.21 -5.84
C GLY A 140 0.93 3.80 -4.49
N ILE A 141 0.71 5.10 -4.32
CA ILE A 141 0.80 5.80 -3.04
C ILE A 141 -0.54 6.46 -2.79
N LEU A 142 -1.13 6.15 -1.63
CA LEU A 142 -2.26 6.89 -1.09
C LEU A 142 -1.73 7.83 0.00
N PHE A 143 -2.03 9.11 -0.11
CA PHE A 143 -1.58 10.14 0.81
C PHE A 143 -2.76 10.70 1.60
N ASP A 144 -2.63 10.73 2.92
CA ASP A 144 -3.57 11.40 3.81
C ASP A 144 -3.09 12.85 4.10
N PRO A 145 -3.77 13.86 3.54
CA PRO A 145 -3.39 15.25 3.74
C PRO A 145 -3.55 15.75 5.18
N ASN A 146 -4.33 15.05 6.03
CA ASN A 146 -4.61 15.50 7.39
C ASN A 146 -3.44 15.22 8.36
N ASN A 147 -2.67 14.17 8.11
CA ASN A 147 -1.61 13.70 9.02
C ASN A 147 -0.29 13.38 8.30
N SER A 148 -0.21 13.64 6.99
CA SER A 148 0.95 13.34 6.15
C SER A 148 1.33 11.85 6.11
N ARG A 149 0.38 10.96 6.41
CA ARG A 149 0.59 9.52 6.35
C ARG A 149 0.44 9.03 4.93
N CYS A 150 1.34 8.14 4.54
CA CYS A 150 1.42 7.57 3.22
C CYS A 150 1.24 6.06 3.30
N TYR A 151 0.51 5.52 2.33
CA TYR A 151 0.26 4.09 2.18
C TYR A 151 0.72 3.70 0.78
N LEU A 152 1.91 3.11 0.71
CA LEU A 152 2.51 2.67 -0.54
C LEU A 152 2.28 1.18 -0.72
N TYR A 153 1.93 0.79 -1.93
CA TYR A 153 1.92 -0.61 -2.33
C TYR A 153 2.63 -0.77 -3.66
N THR A 154 3.35 -1.88 -3.80
CA THR A 154 3.74 -2.41 -5.09
C THR A 154 3.03 -3.73 -5.33
N ALA A 155 2.44 -3.87 -6.50
CA ALA A 155 2.00 -5.16 -7.00
C ALA A 155 2.81 -5.49 -8.24
N TYR A 156 3.26 -6.73 -8.33
CA TYR A 156 3.93 -7.28 -9.51
C TYR A 156 3.00 -8.33 -10.12
N ARG A 157 2.84 -8.32 -11.45
CA ARG A 157 2.13 -9.36 -12.20
C ARG A 157 3.12 -10.15 -13.04
#